data_AF-X0TQZ0-F1
#
_entry.id   AF-X0TQZ0-F1
#
_cell.length_a   1.000
_cell.length_b   1.000
_cell.length_c   1.000
_cell.angle_alpha   90.00
_cell.angle_beta   90.00
_cell.angle_gamma   90.00
#
_symmetry.space_group_name_H-M   'P 1'
#
loop_
_entity.id
_entity.type
_entity.pdbx_description
1 polymer ?
#
loop_
_entity_poly.entity_id
_entity_poly.type
_entity_poly.pdbx_seq_one_letter_code
_entity_poly.pdbx_strand_id
1 'polypeptide(L)'
;MEPSQGFGSGTQFEAAVFSSSPSSAMDVDGVQRKIASFAELEEGWDFGAGRPSPPKVVAFAQQICEAGKWFAKRANAFPGVDGGIVVAFYLGDNIVDVTVNTDLTLDYVHERGTGVEYEELACGENVKWGFISAHLAGMNKQANAWNSSEPSIWQGTTHTEDDSAGTPLRIWGAESRSLMLNVPAAQQNLVFALT
;
A
#
# COMPACT_ATOMS: atom_id res chain seq x y z
N MET A 1 9.07 -24.32 64.71
CA MET A 1 10.18 -23.81 63.89
C MET A 1 9.81 -24.09 62.45
N GLU A 2 9.22 -23.10 61.78
CA GLU A 2 8.88 -23.19 60.37
C GLU A 2 10.03 -22.64 59.52
N PRO A 3 10.41 -23.30 58.41
CA PRO A 3 11.23 -22.67 57.39
C PRO A 3 10.34 -22.00 56.34
N SER A 4 10.69 -20.73 56.12
CA SER A 4 10.16 -19.72 55.22
C SER A 4 9.98 -20.14 53.76
N GLN A 5 8.86 -19.67 53.19
CA GLN A 5 8.60 -19.64 51.75
C GLN A 5 9.56 -18.69 51.01
N GLY A 6 10.19 -19.19 49.95
CA GLY A 6 10.92 -18.37 48.98
C GLY A 6 10.01 -17.95 47.82
N PHE A 7 9.60 -16.69 47.82
CA PHE A 7 9.05 -16.00 46.65
C PHE A 7 10.21 -15.34 45.90
N GLY A 8 10.29 -15.51 44.58
CA GLY A 8 11.16 -14.68 43.75
C GLY A 8 11.63 -15.33 42.46
N SER A 9 10.79 -15.31 41.43
CA SER A 9 11.26 -15.32 40.04
C SER A 9 10.30 -14.45 39.23
N GLY A 10 10.62 -13.15 39.22
CA GLY A 10 9.96 -12.19 38.34
C GLY A 10 10.37 -12.50 36.91
N THR A 11 9.43 -13.00 36.12
CA THR A 11 9.60 -13.17 34.69
C THR A 11 9.68 -11.77 34.08
N GLN A 12 10.89 -11.33 33.74
CA GLN A 12 11.11 -10.16 32.90
C GLN A 12 10.58 -10.49 31.51
N PHE A 13 9.35 -10.07 31.22
CA PHE A 13 8.91 -9.93 29.84
C PHE A 13 9.62 -8.71 29.26
N GLU A 14 10.79 -8.95 28.65
CA GLU A 14 11.40 -7.97 27.74
C GLU A 14 10.43 -7.76 26.58
N ALA A 15 9.78 -6.59 26.58
CA ALA A 15 9.12 -6.06 25.40
C ALA A 15 10.19 -5.82 24.34
N ALA A 16 10.35 -6.77 23.43
CA ALA A 16 11.10 -6.59 22.19
C ALA A 16 10.36 -5.56 21.33
N VAL A 17 10.61 -4.28 21.59
CA VAL A 17 10.23 -3.19 20.70
C VAL A 17 11.07 -3.33 19.44
N PHE A 18 10.47 -3.92 18.40
CA PHE A 18 11.01 -3.99 17.04
C PHE A 18 11.26 -2.57 16.52
N SER A 19 12.45 -2.04 16.78
CA SER A 19 12.99 -0.84 16.13
C SER A 19 13.87 -1.27 14.96
N SER A 20 13.27 -1.84 13.92
CA SER A 20 13.90 -1.90 12.61
C SER A 20 13.34 -0.76 11.75
N SER A 21 14.08 0.34 11.66
CA SER A 21 13.87 1.32 10.61
C SER A 21 13.88 0.60 9.26
N PRO A 22 12.77 0.60 8.49
CA PRO A 22 12.72 -0.17 7.26
C PRO A 22 13.58 0.54 6.21
N SER A 23 14.76 -0.04 5.96
CA SER A 23 15.45 0.09 4.69
C SER A 23 14.46 -0.21 3.56
N SER A 24 14.52 0.55 2.48
CA SER A 24 13.53 0.66 1.39
C SER A 24 13.25 -0.61 0.56
N ALA A 25 13.70 -1.79 1.02
CA ALA A 25 13.53 -3.08 0.36
C ALA A 25 12.52 -3.94 1.12
N MET A 26 11.70 -4.68 0.37
CA MET A 26 10.74 -5.64 0.91
C MET A 26 11.47 -6.69 1.77
N ASP A 27 11.16 -6.77 3.07
CA ASP A 27 11.61 -7.87 3.95
C ASP A 27 10.77 -9.12 3.65
N VAL A 28 11.06 -9.74 2.51
CA VAL A 28 10.36 -10.94 2.04
C VAL A 28 10.46 -12.04 3.10
N ASP A 29 11.64 -12.28 3.66
CA ASP A 29 11.86 -13.34 4.64
C ASP A 29 11.03 -13.13 5.92
N GLY A 30 10.91 -11.87 6.37
CA GLY A 30 10.04 -11.51 7.49
C GLY A 30 8.57 -11.81 7.20
N VAL A 31 8.07 -11.43 6.03
CA VAL A 31 6.69 -11.72 5.61
C VAL A 31 6.46 -13.22 5.42
N GLN A 32 7.42 -13.96 4.86
CA GLN A 32 7.36 -15.41 4.69
C GLN A 32 7.24 -16.15 6.03
N ARG A 33 8.02 -15.75 7.04
CA ARG A 33 7.90 -16.28 8.41
C ARG A 33 6.56 -15.94 9.04
N LYS A 34 6.06 -14.71 8.83
CA LYS A 34 4.74 -14.29 9.30
C LYS A 34 3.63 -15.17 8.69
N ILE A 35 3.67 -15.39 7.38
CA ILE A 35 2.73 -16.28 6.67
C ILE A 35 2.79 -17.70 7.24
N ALA A 36 3.98 -18.23 7.51
CA ALA A 36 4.13 -19.57 8.10
C ALA A 36 3.44 -19.67 9.48
N SER A 37 3.55 -18.63 10.32
CA SER A 37 2.94 -18.61 11.65
C SER A 37 1.40 -18.66 11.64
N PHE A 38 0.75 -18.34 10.52
CA PHE A 38 -0.72 -18.41 10.44
C PHE A 38 -1.28 -19.84 10.50
N ALA A 39 -0.43 -20.84 10.22
CA ALA A 39 -0.78 -22.25 10.43
C ALA A 39 -0.87 -22.64 11.92
N GLU A 40 -0.23 -21.86 12.79
CA GLU A 40 -0.07 -22.14 14.22
C GLU A 40 -1.10 -21.39 15.08
N LEU A 41 -1.99 -20.61 14.45
CA LEU A 41 -3.05 -19.89 15.16
C LEU A 41 -4.01 -20.86 15.84
N GLU A 42 -4.45 -20.50 17.05
CA GLU A 42 -5.47 -21.27 17.76
C GLU A 42 -6.83 -21.18 17.05
N GLU A 43 -7.61 -22.25 17.08
CA GLU A 43 -9.00 -22.18 16.65
C GLU A 43 -9.78 -21.22 17.58
N GLY A 44 -10.51 -20.29 16.97
CA GLY A 44 -11.24 -19.23 17.64
C GLY A 44 -10.46 -17.93 17.90
N TRP A 45 -9.26 -17.74 17.34
CA TRP A 45 -8.41 -16.56 17.58
C TRP A 45 -9.09 -15.20 17.30
N ASP A 46 -10.07 -15.18 16.39
CA ASP A 46 -10.87 -14.00 16.06
C ASP A 46 -12.30 -14.15 16.62
N PHE A 47 -12.53 -13.66 17.83
CA PHE A 47 -13.83 -13.69 18.55
C PHE A 47 -14.54 -15.06 18.54
N GLY A 48 -13.79 -16.16 18.52
CA GLY A 48 -14.33 -17.52 18.44
C GLY A 48 -14.65 -18.04 17.04
N ALA A 49 -14.46 -17.24 15.98
CA ALA A 49 -14.69 -17.61 14.58
C ALA A 49 -13.41 -17.93 13.81
N GLY A 50 -12.27 -17.36 14.21
CA GLY A 50 -10.98 -17.51 13.52
C GLY A 50 -10.52 -18.96 13.36
N ARG A 51 -9.97 -19.31 12.21
CA ARG A 51 -9.37 -20.64 11.96
C ARG A 51 -7.88 -20.52 11.64
N PRO A 52 -7.05 -21.53 12.00
CA PRO A 52 -5.69 -21.63 11.47
C PRO A 52 -5.70 -21.81 9.96
N SER A 53 -4.71 -21.23 9.30
CA SER A 53 -4.56 -21.38 7.85
C SER A 53 -4.09 -22.79 7.48
N PRO A 54 -4.76 -23.49 6.55
CA PRO A 54 -4.31 -24.81 6.09
C PRO A 54 -2.90 -24.77 5.47
N PRO A 55 -2.06 -25.81 5.63
CA PRO A 55 -0.70 -25.80 5.10
C PRO A 55 -0.59 -25.52 3.59
N LYS A 56 -1.57 -25.96 2.80
CA LYS A 56 -1.65 -25.67 1.36
C LYS A 56 -1.86 -24.18 1.06
N VAL A 57 -2.65 -23.48 1.88
CA VAL A 57 -2.93 -22.04 1.75
C VAL A 57 -1.68 -21.26 2.13
N VAL A 58 -1.03 -21.65 3.23
CA VAL A 58 0.25 -21.08 3.68
C VAL A 58 1.29 -21.19 2.57
N ALA A 59 1.52 -22.40 2.04
CA ALA A 59 2.48 -22.60 0.96
C ALA A 59 2.14 -21.78 -0.29
N PHE A 60 0.85 -21.65 -0.63
CA PHE A 60 0.46 -20.86 -1.80
C PHE A 60 0.62 -19.36 -1.57
N ALA A 61 0.24 -18.83 -0.41
CA ALA A 61 0.46 -17.44 -0.03
C ALA A 61 1.96 -17.08 0.02
N GLN A 62 2.81 -18.00 0.47
CA GLN A 62 4.26 -17.85 0.41
C GLN A 62 4.76 -17.72 -1.05
N GLN A 63 4.24 -18.52 -1.98
CA GLN A 63 4.57 -18.38 -3.40
C GLN A 63 4.11 -17.04 -3.99
N ILE A 64 2.91 -16.58 -3.61
CA ILE A 64 2.38 -15.27 -4.03
C ILE A 64 3.27 -14.13 -3.50
N CYS A 65 3.63 -14.16 -2.21
CA CYS A 65 4.54 -13.19 -1.62
C CYS A 65 5.92 -13.18 -2.31
N GLU A 66 6.49 -14.35 -2.57
CA GLU A 66 7.77 -14.50 -3.25
C GLU A 66 7.72 -13.98 -4.70
N ALA A 67 6.63 -14.24 -5.43
CA ALA A 67 6.45 -13.74 -6.78
C ALA A 67 6.21 -12.21 -6.81
N GLY A 68 5.53 -11.68 -5.79
CA GLY A 68 5.25 -10.25 -5.66
C GLY A 68 6.47 -9.36 -5.41
N LYS A 69 7.58 -9.92 -4.93
CA LYS A 69 8.82 -9.18 -4.62
C LYS A 69 9.42 -8.42 -5.80
N TRP A 70 9.11 -8.86 -7.02
CA TRP A 70 9.59 -8.23 -8.26
C TRP A 70 8.80 -6.98 -8.65
N PHE A 71 7.62 -6.78 -8.05
CA PHE A 71 6.69 -5.72 -8.44
C PHE A 71 6.45 -4.70 -7.34
N ALA A 72 6.44 -5.13 -6.08
CA ALA A 72 6.14 -4.26 -4.94
C ALA A 72 7.41 -3.90 -4.15
N LYS A 73 7.43 -2.70 -3.57
CA LYS A 73 8.53 -2.25 -2.71
C LYS A 73 8.41 -2.80 -1.30
N ARG A 74 7.18 -3.04 -0.84
CA ARG A 74 6.86 -3.55 0.50
C ARG A 74 5.68 -4.49 0.39
N ALA A 75 5.64 -5.47 1.29
CA ALA A 75 4.48 -6.32 1.47
C ALA A 75 4.23 -6.57 2.95
N ASN A 76 3.01 -7.02 3.25
CA ASN A 76 2.62 -7.54 4.54
C ASN A 76 1.64 -8.69 4.32
N ALA A 77 1.36 -9.47 5.36
CA ALA A 77 0.37 -10.53 5.28
C ALA A 77 -0.51 -10.54 6.52
N PHE A 78 -1.77 -10.96 6.36
CA PHE A 78 -2.76 -11.02 7.42
C PHE A 78 -3.53 -12.35 7.32
N PRO A 79 -3.87 -12.99 8.45
CA PRO A 79 -4.72 -14.16 8.43
C PRO A 79 -6.16 -13.75 8.16
N GLY A 80 -6.83 -14.48 7.26
CA GLY A 80 -8.28 -14.41 7.09
C GLY A 80 -9.00 -15.21 8.18
N VAL A 81 -10.19 -14.78 8.55
CA VAL A 81 -10.99 -15.41 9.62
C VAL A 81 -11.30 -16.88 9.32
N ASP A 82 -11.51 -17.21 8.04
CA ASP A 82 -11.85 -18.55 7.56
C ASP A 82 -10.63 -19.48 7.38
N GLY A 83 -9.43 -19.00 7.66
CA GLY A 83 -8.16 -19.69 7.39
C GLY A 83 -7.53 -19.31 6.04
N GLY A 84 -8.13 -18.39 5.28
CA GLY A 84 -7.48 -17.74 4.16
C GLY A 84 -6.28 -16.87 4.60
N ILE A 85 -5.53 -16.34 3.64
CA ILE A 85 -4.41 -15.42 3.91
C ILE A 85 -4.45 -14.26 2.93
N VAL A 86 -4.45 -13.03 3.43
CA VAL A 86 -4.32 -11.82 2.61
C VAL A 86 -2.85 -11.44 2.54
N VAL A 87 -2.32 -11.29 1.33
CA VAL A 87 -0.99 -10.73 1.06
C VAL A 87 -1.18 -9.34 0.46
N ALA A 88 -0.80 -8.32 1.22
CA ALA A 88 -0.91 -6.92 0.86
C ALA A 88 0.40 -6.41 0.24
N PHE A 89 0.34 -5.84 -0.95
CA PHE A 89 1.47 -5.25 -1.68
C PHE A 89 1.32 -3.73 -1.73
N TYR A 90 2.36 -3.00 -1.34
CA TYR A 90 2.34 -1.54 -1.28
C TYR A 90 3.24 -0.92 -2.36
N LEU A 91 2.64 -0.04 -3.18
CA LEU A 91 3.29 0.69 -4.28
C LEU A 91 2.93 2.19 -4.22
N GLY A 92 3.67 2.95 -3.40
CA GLY A 92 3.33 4.34 -3.11
C GLY A 92 2.01 4.40 -2.35
N ASP A 93 1.04 5.15 -2.89
CA ASP A 93 -0.31 5.28 -2.31
C ASP A 93 -1.26 4.15 -2.76
N ASN A 94 -0.77 3.20 -3.56
CA ASN A 94 -1.55 2.05 -4.01
C ASN A 94 -1.31 0.85 -3.09
N ILE A 95 -2.39 0.17 -2.74
CA ILE A 95 -2.41 -1.07 -1.98
C ILE A 95 -3.09 -2.12 -2.85
N VAL A 96 -2.44 -3.27 -3.00
CA VAL A 96 -3.04 -4.42 -3.65
C VAL A 96 -3.08 -5.58 -2.67
N ASP A 97 -4.29 -5.94 -2.28
CA ASP A 97 -4.55 -7.08 -1.42
C ASP A 97 -4.88 -8.29 -2.28
N VAL A 98 -4.17 -9.39 -2.05
CA VAL A 98 -4.39 -10.68 -2.69
C VAL A 98 -4.79 -11.68 -1.63
N THR A 99 -6.05 -12.08 -1.63
CA THR A 99 -6.57 -13.08 -0.70
C THR A 99 -6.39 -14.47 -1.31
N VAL A 100 -5.67 -15.35 -0.62
CA VAL A 100 -5.60 -16.77 -0.92
C VAL A 100 -6.66 -17.48 -0.09
N ASN A 101 -7.74 -17.91 -0.74
CA ASN A 101 -8.86 -18.59 -0.10
C ASN A 101 -8.51 -20.03 0.28
N THR A 102 -9.31 -20.64 1.15
CA THR A 102 -9.10 -22.02 1.63
C THR A 102 -9.24 -23.09 0.53
N ASP A 103 -9.92 -22.76 -0.57
CA ASP A 103 -10.05 -23.56 -1.78
C ASP A 103 -8.93 -23.28 -2.82
N LEU A 104 -7.97 -22.42 -2.49
CA LEU A 104 -6.87 -21.96 -3.34
C LEU A 104 -7.30 -21.06 -4.52
N THR A 105 -8.51 -20.52 -4.49
CA THR A 105 -8.86 -19.40 -5.37
C THR A 105 -8.19 -18.12 -4.87
N LEU A 106 -8.01 -17.14 -5.77
CA LEU A 106 -7.47 -15.84 -5.43
C LEU A 106 -8.53 -14.78 -5.60
N ASP A 107 -8.69 -13.95 -4.58
CA ASP A 107 -9.41 -12.69 -4.70
C ASP A 107 -8.41 -11.54 -4.65
N TYR A 108 -8.82 -10.40 -5.20
CA TYR A 108 -7.95 -9.25 -5.38
C TYR A 108 -8.73 -7.97 -5.14
N VAL A 109 -8.11 -7.04 -4.43
CA VAL A 109 -8.60 -5.67 -4.24
C VAL A 109 -7.44 -4.71 -4.48
N HIS A 110 -7.69 -3.64 -5.21
CA HIS A 110 -6.77 -2.52 -5.38
C HIS A 110 -7.41 -1.25 -4.87
N GLU A 111 -6.76 -0.68 -3.88
CA GLU A 111 -7.13 0.57 -3.26
C GLU A 111 -6.05 1.61 -3.49
N ARG A 112 -6.46 2.88 -3.49
CA ARG A 112 -5.55 4.02 -3.47
C ARG A 112 -5.94 4.94 -2.32
N GLY A 113 -4.98 5.30 -1.49
CA GLY A 113 -5.27 6.12 -0.32
C GLY A 113 -4.06 6.37 0.56
N THR A 114 -4.20 7.39 1.42
CA THR A 114 -3.24 7.66 2.49
C THR A 114 -4.00 7.95 3.78
N GLY A 115 -3.49 7.45 4.90
CA GLY A 115 -4.10 7.67 6.20
C GLY A 115 -5.42 6.94 6.39
N VAL A 116 -6.54 7.67 6.35
CA VAL A 116 -7.89 7.15 6.63
C VAL A 116 -8.82 7.17 5.41
N GLU A 117 -8.38 7.76 4.30
CA GLU A 117 -9.17 7.86 3.07
C GLU A 117 -8.64 6.87 2.05
N TYR A 118 -9.51 5.93 1.66
CA TYR A 118 -9.21 4.90 0.68
C TYR A 118 -10.29 4.89 -0.40
N GLU A 119 -9.85 4.84 -1.65
CA GLU A 119 -10.69 4.67 -2.83
C GLU A 119 -10.42 3.28 -3.40
N GLU A 120 -11.43 2.41 -3.41
CA GLU A 120 -11.37 1.15 -4.13
C GLU A 120 -11.40 1.43 -5.65
N LEU A 121 -10.33 1.03 -6.33
CA LEU A 121 -10.16 1.24 -7.77
C LEU A 121 -10.55 0.02 -8.59
N ALA A 122 -10.32 -1.17 -8.06
CA ALA A 122 -10.68 -2.43 -8.71
C ALA A 122 -10.78 -3.56 -7.69
N CYS A 123 -11.72 -4.47 -7.92
CA CYS A 123 -11.84 -5.73 -7.20
C CYS A 123 -12.08 -6.89 -8.16
N GLY A 124 -11.80 -8.11 -7.74
CA GLY A 124 -12.09 -9.31 -8.52
C GLY A 124 -11.99 -10.56 -7.69
N GLU A 125 -12.98 -11.44 -7.85
CA GLU A 125 -13.03 -12.73 -7.18
C GLU A 125 -12.56 -13.85 -8.13
N ASN A 126 -11.95 -14.90 -7.57
CA ASN A 126 -11.48 -16.07 -8.31
C ASN A 126 -10.64 -15.72 -9.57
N VAL A 127 -9.74 -14.76 -9.40
CA VAL A 127 -8.83 -14.28 -10.45
C VAL A 127 -7.59 -15.17 -10.54
N LYS A 128 -6.94 -15.16 -11.71
CA LYS A 128 -5.68 -15.87 -11.90
C LYS A 128 -4.50 -14.99 -11.50
N TRP A 129 -3.46 -15.59 -10.93
CA TRP A 129 -2.21 -14.89 -10.60
C TRP A 129 -1.61 -14.12 -11.79
N GLY A 130 -1.73 -14.64 -13.02
CA GLY A 130 -1.26 -13.96 -14.23
C GLY A 130 -1.91 -12.59 -14.45
N PHE A 131 -3.18 -12.42 -14.06
CA PHE A 131 -3.86 -11.12 -14.11
C PHE A 131 -3.31 -10.17 -13.04
N ILE A 132 -3.24 -10.63 -11.79
CA ILE A 132 -2.75 -9.83 -10.66
C ILE A 132 -1.31 -9.37 -10.89
N SER A 133 -0.41 -10.29 -11.28
CA SER A 133 1.00 -9.99 -11.54
C SER A 133 1.19 -9.02 -12.72
N ALA A 134 0.39 -9.13 -13.79
CA ALA A 134 0.40 -8.16 -14.87
C ALA A 134 -0.03 -6.77 -14.40
N HIS A 135 -1.06 -6.70 -13.53
CA HIS A 135 -1.53 -5.44 -12.94
C HIS A 135 -0.46 -4.79 -12.04
N LEU A 136 0.12 -5.57 -11.12
CA LEU A 136 1.24 -5.13 -10.27
C LEU A 136 2.42 -4.62 -11.10
N ALA A 137 2.79 -5.32 -12.18
CA ALA A 137 3.85 -4.90 -13.08
C ALA A 137 3.53 -3.58 -13.80
N GLY A 138 2.27 -3.39 -14.21
CA GLY A 138 1.77 -2.15 -14.82
C GLY A 138 1.92 -0.97 -13.87
N MET A 139 1.48 -1.11 -12.62
CA MET A 139 1.61 -0.07 -11.59
C MET A 139 3.07 0.25 -11.27
N ASN A 140 3.93 -0.77 -11.14
CA ASN A 140 5.35 -0.54 -10.88
C ASN A 140 6.02 0.26 -12.01
N LYS A 141 5.67 -0.01 -13.28
CA LYS A 141 6.14 0.79 -14.42
C LYS A 141 5.68 2.25 -14.32
N GLN A 142 4.41 2.50 -13.98
CA GLN A 142 3.86 3.85 -13.82
C GLN A 142 4.55 4.61 -12.68
N ALA A 143 4.74 3.96 -11.52
CA ALA A 143 5.42 4.54 -10.37
C ALA A 143 6.88 4.93 -10.69
N ASN A 144 7.60 4.11 -11.45
CA ASN A 144 8.98 4.40 -11.84
C ASN A 144 9.07 5.45 -12.94
N ALA A 145 8.11 5.50 -13.87
CA ALA A 145 8.04 6.55 -14.88
C ALA A 145 7.84 7.94 -14.25
N TRP A 146 7.01 8.04 -13.20
CA TRP A 146 6.78 9.30 -12.51
C TRP A 146 8.04 9.83 -11.81
N ASN A 147 8.78 8.95 -11.12
CA ASN A 147 10.07 9.30 -10.49
C ASN A 147 11.13 9.75 -11.50
N SER A 148 10.99 9.39 -12.77
CA SER A 148 11.93 9.76 -13.84
C SER A 148 11.60 11.10 -14.49
N SER A 149 10.43 11.67 -14.16
CA SER A 149 9.90 12.88 -14.80
C SER A 149 10.08 14.15 -13.97
N GLU A 150 10.91 14.12 -12.90
CA GLU A 150 11.40 15.37 -12.33
C GLU A 150 11.99 16.20 -13.48
N PRO A 151 11.42 17.37 -13.80
CA PRO A 151 11.99 18.20 -14.83
C PRO A 151 13.41 18.46 -14.38
N SER A 152 14.37 18.06 -15.20
CA SER A 152 15.73 18.58 -15.12
C SER A 152 15.60 20.09 -15.24
N ILE A 153 15.42 20.76 -14.11
CA ILE A 153 15.56 22.19 -13.99
C ILE A 153 17.04 22.39 -14.23
N TRP A 154 17.39 22.60 -15.50
CA TRP A 154 18.70 23.05 -15.89
C TRP A 154 18.97 24.31 -15.07
N GLN A 155 19.86 24.21 -14.07
CA GLN A 155 20.40 25.33 -13.30
C GLN A 155 21.36 26.17 -14.15
N GLY A 156 21.00 26.42 -15.41
CA GLY A 156 21.84 27.05 -16.40
C GLY A 156 21.08 28.18 -17.07
N THR A 157 20.72 29.21 -16.30
CA THR A 157 20.62 30.62 -16.73
C THR A 157 20.12 31.48 -15.56
N THR A 158 20.90 31.57 -14.47
CA THR A 158 20.97 32.87 -13.79
C THR A 158 21.66 33.82 -14.76
N HIS A 159 20.88 34.44 -15.62
CA HIS A 159 21.28 35.69 -16.23
C HIS A 159 21.24 36.71 -15.10
N THR A 160 22.41 36.98 -14.51
CA THR A 160 22.57 38.05 -13.53
C THR A 160 22.47 39.36 -14.30
N GLU A 161 21.25 39.85 -14.54
CA GLU A 161 21.07 41.25 -14.90
C GLU A 161 21.30 42.07 -13.63
N ASP A 162 22.41 42.80 -13.64
CA ASP A 162 22.74 43.81 -12.66
C ASP A 162 21.81 45.01 -12.87
N ASP A 163 20.61 44.95 -12.31
CA ASP A 163 19.60 46.01 -12.37
C ASP A 163 19.80 47.07 -11.29
N SER A 164 21.07 47.39 -10.98
CA SER A 164 21.43 48.46 -10.04
C SER A 164 21.32 49.85 -10.69
N ALA A 165 20.16 50.20 -11.22
CA ALA A 165 19.81 51.57 -11.58
C ALA A 165 18.45 51.92 -10.94
N GLY A 166 18.53 52.53 -9.77
CA GLY A 166 17.35 52.91 -8.99
C GLY A 166 16.43 53.89 -9.71
N THR A 167 15.12 53.73 -9.48
CA THR A 167 14.17 54.83 -9.56
C THR A 167 13.07 54.61 -8.49
N PRO A 168 12.72 55.63 -7.69
CA PRO A 168 11.77 55.47 -6.61
C PRO A 168 10.31 55.55 -7.09
N LEU A 169 9.47 54.73 -6.44
CA LEU A 169 8.03 54.83 -6.16
C LEU A 169 7.18 55.81 -7.00
N ARG A 170 6.22 55.24 -7.75
CA ARG A 170 4.89 55.84 -7.92
C ARG A 170 3.80 54.86 -7.51
N ILE A 171 3.20 55.17 -6.37
CA ILE A 171 1.84 54.78 -5.99
C ILE A 171 0.88 55.43 -7.00
N TRP A 172 -0.27 54.77 -7.22
CA TRP A 172 -1.58 55.15 -7.82
C TRP A 172 -1.98 53.95 -8.68
N GLY A 173 -3.04 53.20 -8.40
CA GLY A 173 -4.39 53.56 -8.02
C GLY A 173 -5.31 52.55 -8.74
N ALA A 174 -6.55 52.43 -8.27
CA ALA A 174 -7.64 51.59 -8.79
C ALA A 174 -7.60 51.37 -10.33
N GLU A 175 -7.97 50.21 -10.85
CA GLU A 175 -9.38 49.88 -11.02
C GLU A 175 -9.63 48.38 -11.21
N SER A 176 -10.66 47.92 -10.51
CA SER A 176 -11.35 46.64 -10.71
C SER A 176 -12.04 46.62 -12.08
N ARG A 177 -11.87 45.55 -12.86
CA ARG A 177 -12.88 45.14 -13.83
C ARG A 177 -13.05 43.62 -13.83
N SER A 178 -14.19 43.21 -13.27
CA SER A 178 -14.85 41.95 -13.57
C SER A 178 -15.14 41.85 -15.06
N LEU A 179 -14.85 40.70 -15.67
CA LEU A 179 -15.61 40.20 -16.82
C LEU A 179 -15.88 38.71 -16.62
N MET A 180 -17.15 38.42 -16.32
CA MET A 180 -17.81 37.16 -16.58
C MET A 180 -17.79 36.86 -18.08
N LEU A 181 -17.60 35.58 -18.44
CA LEU A 181 -18.07 34.92 -19.68
C LEU A 181 -17.92 33.41 -19.44
N ASN A 182 -18.92 32.68 -18.94
CA ASN A 182 -20.13 32.17 -19.60
C ASN A 182 -19.86 30.98 -20.58
N VAL A 183 -20.04 29.73 -20.08
CA VAL A 183 -20.85 28.59 -20.62
C VAL A 183 -20.45 28.00 -22.01
N PRO A 184 -20.57 26.67 -22.33
CA PRO A 184 -21.59 25.71 -21.88
C PRO A 184 -21.18 24.28 -21.50
N ALA A 185 -22.14 23.62 -20.84
CA ALA A 185 -22.29 22.19 -20.70
C ALA A 185 -22.50 21.49 -22.05
N ALA A 186 -21.79 20.39 -22.27
CA ALA A 186 -22.12 19.40 -23.28
C ALA A 186 -22.41 18.07 -22.58
N GLN A 187 -23.70 17.70 -22.61
CA GLN A 187 -24.18 16.33 -22.47
C GLN A 187 -23.57 15.48 -23.58
N GLN A 188 -23.32 14.18 -23.34
CA GLN A 188 -23.96 13.13 -24.13
C GLN A 188 -23.81 11.73 -23.52
N ASN A 189 -24.95 11.05 -23.54
CA ASN A 189 -25.22 9.67 -23.17
C ASN A 189 -24.32 8.68 -23.92
N LEU A 190 -23.92 7.60 -23.26
CA LEU A 190 -23.55 6.36 -23.94
C LEU A 190 -24.29 5.19 -23.29
N VAL A 191 -25.20 4.65 -24.10
CA VAL A 191 -26.09 3.52 -23.86
C VAL A 191 -25.27 2.24 -23.89
N PHE A 192 -25.35 1.43 -22.84
CA PHE A 192 -24.89 0.04 -22.86
C PHE A 192 -25.86 -0.82 -23.68
N ALA A 193 -25.33 -1.49 -24.70
CA ALA A 193 -26.00 -2.62 -25.34
C ALA A 193 -25.28 -3.90 -24.90
N LEU A 194 -26.04 -4.78 -24.23
CA LEU A 194 -25.66 -6.16 -23.93
C LEU A 194 -26.08 -7.06 -25.09
N THR A 195 -25.16 -7.89 -25.55
CA THR A 195 -25.40 -9.17 -26.23
C THR A 195 -24.36 -10.16 -25.77
#